data_AF-A0AAN8IQF9-F1
#
_entry.id   AF-A0AAN8IQF9-F1
#
_cell.length_a   1.000
_cell.length_b   1.000
_cell.length_c   1.000
_cell.angle_alpha   90.00
_cell.angle_beta   90.00
_cell.angle_gamma   90.00
#
_symmetry.space_group_name_H-M   'P 1'
#
loop_
_entity.id
_entity.type
_entity.pdbx_description
1 polymer ?
#
loop_
_entity_poly.entity_id
_entity_poly.type
_entity_poly.pdbx_seq_one_letter_code
_entity_poly.pdbx_strand_id
1 'polypeptide(L)'
;GVGLHISPFIKPQDIGSLLNKAGFDLVTLDSEEIQVGYPHMMALMYDLQLMAESHCTFSRSRTIRKDVLVAADAIYRTMYGKDDRYPATFRVISFIGWKPGPDMPKPAKRGSQNVSFKDLGKIVEDPHLMEKLSKKEDDSNRK
;
A
#
# COMPACT_ATOMS: atom_id res chain seq x y z
N GLY A 1 -22.78 -3.28 25.21
CA GLY A 1 -22.74 -2.01 24.46
C GLY A 1 -21.86 -2.20 23.24
N VAL A 2 -22.13 -1.46 22.15
CA VAL A 2 -21.30 -1.52 20.94
C VAL A 2 -20.02 -0.73 21.21
N GLY A 3 -18.89 -1.43 21.35
CA GLY A 3 -17.56 -0.85 21.52
C GLY A 3 -16.68 -1.20 20.33
N LEU A 4 -15.76 -0.31 19.97
CA LEU A 4 -14.71 -0.64 19.00
C LEU A 4 -13.79 -1.69 19.66
N HIS A 5 -13.69 -2.87 19.05
CA HIS A 5 -12.82 -3.96 19.53
C HIS A 5 -11.47 -4.01 18.79
N ILE A 6 -11.33 -3.20 17.74
CA ILE A 6 -10.17 -3.17 16.85
C ILE A 6 -9.76 -1.71 16.66
N SER A 7 -8.45 -1.45 16.69
CA SER A 7 -7.89 -0.14 16.37
C SER A 7 -8.16 0.22 14.90
N PRO A 8 -8.33 1.50 14.54
CA PRO A 8 -8.46 1.89 13.14
C PRO A 8 -7.24 1.47 12.33
N PHE A 9 -7.45 0.76 11.22
CA PHE A 9 -6.38 0.44 10.28
C PHE A 9 -6.07 1.65 9.39
N ILE A 10 -4.79 1.88 9.16
CA ILE A 10 -4.34 2.88 8.20
C ILE A 10 -4.59 2.40 6.77
N LYS A 11 -5.05 3.28 5.89
CA LYS A 11 -5.10 2.99 4.45
C LYS A 11 -3.80 3.48 3.79
N PRO A 12 -3.31 2.81 2.73
CA PRO A 12 -2.11 3.28 2.01
C PRO A 12 -2.19 4.75 1.58
N GLN A 13 -3.38 5.21 1.19
CA GLN A 13 -3.63 6.59 0.79
C GLN A 13 -3.42 7.60 1.92
N ASP A 14 -3.68 7.20 3.17
CA ASP A 14 -3.50 8.05 4.35
C ASP A 14 -2.00 8.30 4.59
N ILE A 15 -1.17 7.27 4.40
CA ILE A 15 0.30 7.36 4.49
C ILE A 15 0.85 8.28 3.40
N GLY A 16 0.41 8.09 2.15
CA GLY A 16 0.85 8.95 1.04
C GLY A 16 0.50 10.42 1.28
N SER A 17 -0.71 10.69 1.77
CA SER A 17 -1.15 12.04 2.12
C SER A 17 -0.34 12.63 3.29
N LEU A 18 -0.01 11.81 4.29
CA LEU A 18 0.79 12.22 5.44
C LEU A 18 2.22 12.59 5.03
N LEU A 19 2.86 11.76 4.20
CA LEU A 19 4.24 11.99 3.74
C LEU A 19 4.35 13.22 2.85
N ASN A 20 3.39 13.43 1.95
CA ASN A 20 3.32 14.65 1.14
C ASN A 20 3.16 15.90 2.02
N LYS A 21 2.30 15.84 3.05
CA LYS A 21 2.15 16.95 4.02
C LYS A 21 3.42 17.19 4.85
N ALA A 22 4.18 16.13 5.15
CA ALA A 22 5.47 16.22 5.82
C ALA A 22 6.60 16.75 4.91
N GLY A 23 6.33 16.99 3.62
CA GLY A 23 7.28 17.57 2.68
C GLY A 23 8.21 16.55 2.01
N PHE A 24 7.88 15.26 2.06
CA PHE A 24 8.55 14.24 1.24
C PHE A 24 7.99 14.24 -0.18
N ASP A 25 8.87 14.04 -1.16
CA ASP A 25 8.55 13.89 -2.58
C ASP A 25 8.92 12.46 -3.04
N LEU A 26 8.48 12.07 -4.24
CA LEU A 26 8.68 10.74 -4.81
C LEU A 26 8.31 9.61 -3.83
N VAL A 27 7.12 9.72 -3.23
CA VAL A 27 6.62 8.72 -2.28
C VAL A 27 6.22 7.45 -3.04
N THR A 28 6.94 6.37 -2.78
CA THR A 28 6.60 5.03 -3.25
C THR A 28 5.96 4.25 -2.11
N LEU A 29 4.78 3.69 -2.36
CA LEU A 29 4.07 2.81 -1.45
C LEU A 29 4.01 1.42 -2.06
N ASP A 30 4.34 0.42 -1.27
CA ASP A 30 4.21 -0.98 -1.63
C ASP A 30 3.42 -1.72 -0.54
N SER A 31 2.63 -2.70 -0.95
CA SER A 31 1.81 -3.49 -0.03
C SER A 31 1.86 -4.96 -0.39
N GLU A 32 2.34 -5.76 0.56
CA GLU A 32 2.42 -7.20 0.44
C GLU A 32 1.42 -7.86 1.39
N GLU A 33 0.75 -8.92 0.91
CA GLU A 33 -0.15 -9.74 1.73
C GLU A 33 0.43 -11.15 1.88
N ILE A 34 0.55 -11.58 3.13
CA ILE A 34 1.12 -12.87 3.49
C ILE A 34 0.07 -13.65 4.28
N GLN A 35 -0.28 -14.85 3.80
CA GLN A 35 -1.18 -15.75 4.50
C GLN A 35 -0.38 -16.81 5.25
N VAL A 36 -0.59 -16.91 6.57
CA VAL A 36 0.10 -17.86 7.46
C VAL A 36 -0.92 -18.78 8.12
N GLY A 37 -0.68 -20.08 8.06
CA GLY A 37 -1.54 -21.11 8.67
C GLY A 37 -1.04 -21.54 10.04
N TYR A 38 -1.74 -21.14 11.10
CA TYR A 38 -1.44 -21.49 12.48
C TYR A 38 -2.03 -22.83 12.92
N PRO A 39 -1.41 -23.55 13.88
CA PRO A 39 -1.93 -24.82 14.38
C PRO A 39 -3.17 -24.67 15.27
N HIS A 40 -3.28 -23.59 16.05
CA HIS A 40 -4.43 -23.30 16.90
C HIS A 40 -4.55 -21.79 17.18
N MET A 41 -5.75 -21.31 17.55
CA MET A 41 -6.00 -19.87 17.75
C MET A 41 -5.09 -19.25 18.82
N MET A 42 -4.76 -19.97 19.90
CA MET A 42 -3.88 -19.43 20.94
C MET A 42 -2.46 -19.12 20.46
N ALA A 43 -1.93 -19.86 19.47
CA ALA A 43 -0.61 -19.58 18.90
C ALA A 43 -0.66 -18.29 18.08
N LEU A 44 -1.71 -18.13 17.27
CA LEU A 44 -1.98 -16.89 16.55
C LEU A 44 -2.08 -15.70 17.51
N MET A 45 -2.84 -15.83 18.60
CA MET A 45 -2.98 -14.74 19.58
C MET A 45 -1.66 -14.40 20.28
N TYR A 46 -0.85 -15.41 20.58
CA TYR A 46 0.46 -15.20 21.20
C TYR A 46 1.41 -14.44 20.27
N ASP A 47 1.45 -14.80 18.98
CA ASP A 47 2.25 -14.08 17.98
C ASP A 47 1.77 -12.64 17.81
N LEU A 48 0.45 -12.40 17.72
CA LEU A 48 -0.10 -11.04 17.65
C LEU A 48 0.29 -10.20 18.87
N GLN A 49 0.34 -10.81 20.06
CA GLN A 49 0.81 -10.12 21.26
C GLN A 49 2.30 -9.76 21.16
N LEU A 50 3.15 -10.65 20.64
CA LEU A 50 4.57 -10.38 20.42
C LEU A 50 4.82 -9.32 19.33
N MET A 51 3.95 -9.26 18.33
CA MET A 51 3.97 -8.22 17.29
C MET A 51 3.41 -6.86 17.77
N ALA A 52 2.99 -6.77 19.03
CA ALA A 52 2.33 -5.59 19.61
C ALA A 52 1.01 -5.20 18.93
N GLU A 53 0.34 -6.14 18.26
CA GLU A 53 -0.98 -5.96 17.61
C GLU A 53 -2.15 -6.03 18.61
N SER A 54 -1.89 -5.60 19.85
CA SER A 54 -2.90 -5.53 20.89
C SER A 54 -3.72 -4.25 20.75
N HIS A 55 -5.03 -4.34 20.98
CA HIS A 55 -5.93 -3.20 20.95
C HIS A 55 -5.51 -2.10 21.97
N CYS A 56 -5.35 -0.86 21.50
CA CYS A 56 -4.77 0.26 22.28
C CYS A 56 -5.77 1.34 22.74
N THR A 57 -7.08 1.11 22.69
CA THR A 57 -8.06 2.12 23.14
C THR A 57 -8.14 2.24 24.66
N PHE A 58 -8.47 3.45 25.14
CA PHE A 58 -8.58 3.74 26.57
C PHE A 58 -9.71 2.97 27.27
N SER A 59 -10.83 2.73 26.57
CA SER A 59 -11.99 2.02 27.10
C SER A 59 -11.92 0.50 26.97
N ARG A 60 -10.77 -0.07 26.58
CA ARG A 60 -10.66 -1.53 26.38
C ARG A 60 -10.75 -2.30 27.70
N SER A 61 -11.27 -3.52 27.63
CA SER A 61 -11.08 -4.49 28.70
C SER A 61 -9.59 -4.88 28.80
N ARG A 62 -9.05 -4.93 30.02
CA ARG A 62 -7.67 -5.39 30.26
C ARG A 62 -7.55 -6.92 30.23
N THR A 63 -8.65 -7.64 30.46
CA THR A 63 -8.67 -9.09 30.55
C THR A 63 -9.72 -9.68 29.62
N ILE A 64 -9.45 -10.90 29.14
CA ILE A 64 -10.38 -11.70 28.35
C ILE A 64 -10.74 -12.93 29.18
N ARG A 65 -12.04 -13.26 29.21
CA ARG A 65 -12.52 -14.44 29.94
C ARG A 65 -12.25 -15.71 29.14
N LYS A 66 -11.98 -16.83 29.82
CA LYS A 66 -11.62 -18.11 29.19
C LYS A 66 -12.75 -18.70 28.33
N ASP A 67 -14.00 -18.55 28.76
CA ASP A 67 -15.19 -18.97 28.00
C ASP A 67 -15.27 -18.28 26.64
N VAL A 68 -14.95 -16.97 26.59
CA VAL A 68 -14.91 -16.20 25.34
C VAL A 68 -13.83 -16.71 24.40
N LEU A 69 -12.65 -17.05 24.91
CA LEU A 69 -11.56 -17.60 24.09
C LEU A 69 -11.93 -18.96 23.49
N VAL A 70 -12.57 -19.83 24.29
CA VAL A 70 -13.03 -21.14 23.79
C VAL A 70 -14.12 -20.98 22.73
N ALA A 71 -15.07 -20.06 22.93
CA ALA A 71 -16.11 -19.78 21.94
C ALA A 71 -15.53 -19.17 20.65
N ALA A 72 -14.58 -18.25 20.78
CA ALA A 72 -13.92 -17.61 19.64
C ALA A 72 -13.13 -18.62 18.79
N ASP A 73 -12.44 -19.58 19.42
CA ASP A 73 -11.72 -20.66 18.72
C ASP A 73 -12.67 -21.49 17.85
N ALA A 74 -13.78 -21.95 18.42
CA ALA A 74 -14.79 -22.73 17.71
C ALA A 74 -15.42 -21.95 16.54
N ILE A 75 -15.74 -20.67 16.76
CA ILE A 75 -16.30 -19.80 15.73
C ILE A 75 -15.29 -19.57 14.60
N TYR A 76 -14.05 -19.24 14.94
CA TYR A 76 -13.00 -18.96 13.96
C TYR A 76 -12.70 -20.19 13.11
N ARG A 77 -12.58 -21.36 13.73
CA ARG A 77 -12.37 -22.63 13.03
C ARG A 77 -13.52 -22.93 12.06
N THR A 78 -14.76 -22.69 12.47
CA THR A 78 -15.94 -22.95 11.62
C THR A 78 -16.01 -22.00 10.42
N MET A 79 -15.67 -20.73 10.61
CA MET A 79 -15.78 -19.71 9.56
C MET A 79 -14.59 -19.71 8.59
N TYR A 80 -13.38 -19.98 9.08
CA TYR A 80 -12.15 -19.75 8.33
C TYR A 80 -11.18 -20.94 8.32
N GLY A 81 -11.46 -22.02 9.06
CA GLY A 81 -10.58 -23.18 9.12
C GLY A 81 -10.33 -23.77 7.74
N LYS A 82 -9.05 -23.98 7.41
CA LYS A 82 -8.62 -24.58 6.13
C LYS A 82 -7.49 -25.56 6.39
N ASP A 83 -7.59 -26.77 5.85
CA ASP A 83 -6.57 -27.83 6.00
C ASP A 83 -6.15 -28.09 7.46
N ASP A 84 -7.14 -28.04 8.36
CA ASP A 84 -6.98 -28.13 9.83
C ASP A 84 -6.06 -27.06 10.46
N ARG A 85 -5.88 -25.93 9.77
CA ARG A 85 -5.13 -24.76 10.23
C ARG A 85 -6.01 -23.52 10.33
N TYR A 86 -5.50 -22.55 11.08
CA TYR A 86 -6.09 -21.24 11.34
C TYR A 86 -5.40 -20.22 10.42
N PRO A 87 -6.01 -19.81 9.29
CA PRO A 87 -5.37 -18.91 8.34
C PRO A 87 -5.46 -17.45 8.79
N ALA A 88 -4.32 -16.85 9.11
CA ALA A 88 -4.19 -15.42 9.36
C ALA A 88 -3.56 -14.72 8.16
N THR A 89 -4.12 -13.57 7.77
CA THR A 89 -3.56 -12.75 6.69
C THR A 89 -2.92 -11.51 7.30
N PHE A 90 -1.63 -11.35 7.06
CA PHE A 90 -0.86 -10.18 7.46
C PHE A 90 -0.59 -9.32 6.24
N ARG A 91 -0.80 -8.02 6.38
CA ARG A 91 -0.50 -7.06 5.33
C ARG A 91 0.62 -6.15 5.79
N VAL A 92 1.73 -6.21 5.06
CA VAL A 92 2.90 -5.38 5.31
C VAL A 92 2.86 -4.22 4.33
N ILE A 93 2.79 -2.99 4.85
CA ILE A 93 2.78 -1.78 4.04
C ILE A 93 4.15 -1.12 4.20
N SER A 94 4.89 -1.07 3.10
CA SER A 94 6.21 -0.47 3.02
C SER A 94 6.12 0.86 2.28
N PHE A 95 6.85 1.85 2.73
CA PHE A 95 6.86 3.16 2.09
C PHE A 95 8.24 3.79 2.14
N ILE A 96 8.58 4.46 1.05
CA ILE A 96 9.84 5.20 0.89
C ILE A 96 9.47 6.59 0.39
N GLY A 97 9.94 7.62 1.08
CA GLY A 97 9.79 9.01 0.69
C GLY A 97 11.15 9.70 0.67
N TRP A 98 11.37 10.57 -0.31
CA TRP A 98 12.64 11.26 -0.49
C TRP A 98 12.50 12.72 -0.09
N LYS A 99 13.58 13.28 0.49
CA LYS A 99 13.65 14.72 0.71
C LYS A 99 13.82 15.42 -0.65
N PRO A 100 13.09 16.50 -0.93
CA PRO A 100 13.27 17.27 -2.16
C PRO A 100 14.72 17.73 -2.32
N GLY A 101 15.30 17.46 -3.50
CA GLY A 101 16.68 17.78 -3.84
C GLY A 101 16.79 18.48 -5.21
N PRO A 102 17.90 19.21 -5.47
CA PRO A 102 18.09 19.94 -6.72
C PRO A 102 18.15 19.03 -7.96
N ASP A 103 18.66 17.80 -7.80
CA ASP A 103 18.82 16.82 -8.89
C ASP A 103 17.60 15.89 -9.07
N MET A 104 16.46 16.19 -8.43
CA MET A 104 15.24 15.40 -8.62
C MET A 104 14.58 15.69 -9.98
N PRO A 105 14.03 14.65 -10.63
CA PRO A 105 13.24 14.83 -11.85
C PRO A 105 12.00 15.66 -11.52
N LYS A 106 11.91 16.85 -12.13
CA LYS A 106 10.72 17.71 -12.01
C LYS A 106 9.65 17.20 -12.97
N PRO A 107 8.36 17.20 -12.56
CA PRO A 107 7.27 16.92 -13.48
C PRO A 107 7.36 17.85 -14.68
N ALA A 108 7.16 17.29 -15.88
CA ALA A 108 7.11 18.09 -17.10
C ALA A 108 6.00 19.15 -17.00
N LYS A 109 6.22 20.32 -17.60
CA LYS A 109 5.22 21.39 -17.60
C LYS A 109 3.94 20.90 -18.28
N ARG A 110 2.78 21.15 -17.68
CA ARG A 110 1.50 20.81 -18.30
C ARG A 110 1.41 21.44 -19.70
N GLY A 111 1.16 20.60 -20.71
CA GLY A 111 1.11 21.02 -22.11
C GLY A 111 2.43 20.92 -22.88
N SER A 112 3.51 20.41 -22.28
CA SER A 112 4.79 20.17 -22.98
C SER A 112 4.79 18.89 -23.83
N GLN A 113 3.63 18.48 -24.35
CA GLN A 113 3.51 17.29 -25.17
C GLN A 113 3.87 17.65 -26.62
N ASN A 114 4.99 17.13 -27.12
CA ASN A 114 5.44 17.38 -28.50
C ASN A 114 4.75 16.47 -29.54
N VAL A 115 4.09 15.39 -29.11
CA VAL A 115 3.49 14.42 -30.04
C VAL A 115 2.11 13.96 -29.57
N SER A 116 1.16 13.91 -30.51
CA SER A 116 -0.19 13.42 -30.28
C SER A 116 -0.22 11.90 -30.02
N PHE A 117 -1.05 11.47 -29.07
CA PHE A 117 -1.25 10.05 -28.74
C PHE A 117 -1.70 9.20 -29.95
N LYS A 118 -2.29 9.80 -30.98
CA LYS A 118 -2.71 9.10 -32.21
C LYS A 118 -1.54 8.52 -33.01
N ASP A 119 -0.35 9.10 -32.89
CA ASP A 119 0.83 8.68 -33.64
C ASP A 119 1.71 7.67 -32.89
N LEU A 120 1.26 7.17 -31.72
CA LEU A 120 1.99 6.16 -30.93
C LEU A 120 2.34 4.89 -31.72
N GLY A 121 1.43 4.40 -32.58
CA GLY A 121 1.70 3.20 -33.38
C GLY A 121 2.93 3.34 -34.29
N LYS A 122 3.13 4.52 -34.88
CA LYS A 122 4.27 4.82 -35.76
C LYS A 122 5.58 4.96 -34.99
N ILE A 123 5.50 5.40 -33.73
CA ILE A 123 6.67 5.53 -32.83
C ILE A 123 7.16 4.17 -32.35
N VAL A 124 6.24 3.22 -32.12
CA VAL A 124 6.60 1.86 -31.69
C VAL A 124 7.26 1.07 -32.84
N GLU A 125 6.82 1.30 -34.08
CA GLU A 125 7.41 0.66 -35.27
C GLU A 125 8.78 1.25 -35.65
N ASP A 126 9.02 2.54 -35.37
CA ASP A 126 10.25 3.23 -35.75
C ASP A 126 10.79 4.10 -34.58
N PRO A 127 11.71 3.59 -33.74
CA PRO A 127 12.19 4.28 -32.54
C PRO A 127 12.85 5.64 -32.79
N HIS A 128 13.34 5.88 -34.02
CA HIS A 128 13.98 7.13 -34.44
C HIS A 128 13.00 8.21 -34.93
N LEU A 129 11.70 7.91 -34.99
CA LEU A 129 10.67 8.86 -35.46
C LEU A 129 10.53 10.06 -34.51
N MET A 130 10.70 9.85 -33.21
CA MET A 130 10.67 10.91 -32.20
C MET A 130 11.77 11.96 -32.40
N GLU A 131 12.97 11.54 -32.80
CA GLU A 131 14.08 12.45 -33.07
C GLU A 131 13.83 13.29 -34.32
N LYS A 132 13.20 12.70 -35.35
CA LYS A 132 12.84 13.40 -36.59
C LYS A 132 11.70 14.40 -36.39
N LEU A 133 10.69 14.08 -35.57
CA LEU A 133 9.57 14.97 -35.26
C LEU A 133 10.04 16.18 -34.43
N SER A 134 10.90 15.93 -33.44
CA SER A 134 11.53 16.98 -32.61
C SER A 134 12.34 17.98 -33.46
N LYS A 135 13.21 17.50 -34.36
CA LYS A 135 14.03 18.38 -35.23
C LYS A 135 13.21 19.18 -36.25
N LYS A 136 12.04 18.70 -36.66
CA LYS A 136 11.20 19.34 -37.68
C LYS A 136 10.45 20.57 -37.14
N GLU A 137 10.11 20.58 -35.85
CA GLU A 137 9.56 21.77 -35.19
C GLU A 137 10.59 22.89 -35.04
N ASP A 138 11.86 22.55 -34.74
CA ASP A 138 12.94 23.53 -34.57
C ASP A 138 13.30 24.27 -35.89
N ASP A 139 13.26 23.59 -37.04
CA ASP A 139 13.48 24.21 -38.36
C ASP A 139 12.27 25.02 -38.86
N SER A 140 11.05 24.68 -38.41
CA SER A 140 9.84 25.44 -38.72
C SER A 140 9.76 26.78 -37.99
N ASN A 141 10.42 26.90 -36.83
CA ASN A 141 10.38 28.09 -35.99
C ASN A 141 11.53 29.09 -36.27
N ARG A 142 12.33 28.83 -37.33
CA ARG A 142 13.45 29.67 -37.80
C ARG A 142 13.17 30.42 -39.11
N LYS A 143 11.93 30.42 -39.60
CA LYS A 143 11.45 31.28 -40.70
C LYS A 143 10.40 32.24 -40.16
#